data_AF-A0AAV0JX31-F1
#
_entry.id   AF-A0AAV0JX31-F1
#
_cell.length_a   1.000
_cell.length_b   1.000
_cell.length_c   1.000
_cell.angle_alpha   90.00
_cell.angle_beta   90.00
_cell.angle_gamma   90.00
#
_symmetry.space_group_name_H-M   'P 1'
#
loop_
_entity.id
_entity.type
_entity.pdbx_description
1 polymer ?
#
loop_
_entity_poly.entity_id
_entity_poly.type
_entity_poly.pdbx_seq_one_letter_code
_entity_poly.pdbx_strand_id
1 'polypeptide(L)'
;MKKKESYSEKFLQHVALNFILAGRDTSSNALSWFFWLVTQNPRVEEKILLEICTVLVETRGELPLGFEEVDRLIYLKAALSETLRLYPSVPEDSKHVVADDVLPTGVHVPAGSAVTYSIYSMGRMKFIWGDDCREFRPERWLSPDGTKFEGHDAYKFVAFNAGPRICLGKDLAYLQMKSIAAAVLLRHRLTVVPGHRVEQKMSLTLFMKYGLMVEVGTRDLRPILEKVKAVAVEGSPTINGGVALEKGNGHEGGTADHQLAAPVA
;
A
#
# COMPACT_ATOMS: atom_id res chain seq x y z
N MET A 1 -5.53 35.33 -26.52
CA MET A 1 -5.46 34.84 -25.13
C MET A 1 -6.86 34.50 -24.67
N LYS A 2 -7.21 33.22 -24.51
CA LYS A 2 -8.50 32.81 -23.94
C LYS A 2 -8.55 33.27 -22.48
N LYS A 3 -9.62 33.97 -22.08
CA LYS A 3 -9.87 34.43 -20.69
C LYS A 3 -9.69 33.24 -19.74
N LYS A 4 -8.86 33.39 -18.70
CA LYS A 4 -8.84 32.50 -17.54
C LYS A 4 -10.26 32.47 -16.99
N GLU A 5 -10.94 31.34 -17.08
CA GLU A 5 -12.19 31.14 -16.35
C GLU A 5 -11.87 31.28 -14.86
N SER A 6 -12.36 32.36 -14.25
CA SER A 6 -12.29 32.53 -12.81
C SER A 6 -13.42 31.71 -12.21
N TYR A 7 -13.08 30.68 -11.44
CA TYR A 7 -14.06 29.93 -10.65
C TYR A 7 -14.74 30.85 -9.64
N SER A 8 -16.04 30.65 -9.39
CA SER A 8 -16.75 31.37 -8.34
C SER A 8 -16.30 30.89 -6.96
N GLU A 9 -16.37 31.76 -5.95
CA GLU A 9 -16.06 31.39 -4.57
C GLU A 9 -16.92 30.21 -4.09
N LYS A 10 -18.21 30.20 -4.42
CA LYS A 10 -19.14 29.11 -4.09
C LYS A 10 -18.71 27.78 -4.71
N PHE A 11 -18.25 27.80 -5.96
CA PHE A 11 -17.73 26.58 -6.60
C PHE A 11 -16.49 26.06 -5.87
N LEU A 12 -15.54 26.94 -5.54
CA LEU A 12 -14.32 26.55 -4.81
C LEU A 12 -14.65 26.02 -3.41
N GLN A 13 -15.61 26.61 -2.70
CA GLN A 13 -16.11 26.12 -1.41
C GLN A 13 -16.69 24.71 -1.54
N HIS A 14 -17.53 24.45 -2.55
CA HIS A 14 -18.09 23.11 -2.78
C HIS A 14 -17.00 22.08 -3.10
N VAL A 15 -16.01 22.45 -3.93
CA VAL A 15 -14.87 21.59 -4.25
C VAL A 15 -14.06 21.26 -2.99
N ALA A 16 -13.76 22.25 -2.16
CA ALA A 16 -13.04 22.05 -0.91
C ALA A 16 -13.80 21.13 0.05
N LEU A 17 -15.12 21.37 0.23
CA LEU A 17 -15.98 20.52 1.05
C LEU A 17 -16.00 19.07 0.56
N ASN A 18 -16.11 18.86 -0.76
CA ASN A 18 -16.08 17.52 -1.34
C ASN A 18 -14.78 16.78 -1.03
N PHE A 19 -13.62 17.45 -1.12
CA PHE A 19 -12.33 16.84 -0.78
C PHE A 19 -12.20 16.52 0.71
N ILE A 20 -12.67 17.40 1.60
CA ILE A 20 -12.65 17.17 3.05
C ILE A 20 -13.50 15.95 3.41
N LEU A 21 -14.72 15.87 2.89
CA LEU A 21 -15.62 14.75 3.14
C LEU A 21 -15.06 13.44 2.58
N ALA A 22 -14.52 13.47 1.36
CA ALA A 22 -13.96 12.29 0.71
C ALA A 22 -12.71 11.76 1.42
N GLY A 23 -11.85 12.63 1.96
CA GLY A 23 -10.55 12.24 2.55
C GLY A 23 -10.56 11.91 4.04
N ARG A 24 -11.53 12.46 4.81
CA ARG A 24 -11.55 12.33 6.28
C ARG A 24 -11.97 10.94 6.77
N ASP A 25 -13.20 10.55 6.48
CA ASP A 25 -13.79 9.33 7.07
C ASP A 25 -13.26 8.07 6.38
N THR A 26 -12.88 8.18 5.11
CA THR A 26 -12.33 7.04 4.35
C THR A 26 -10.96 6.62 4.88
N SER A 27 -10.04 7.56 5.07
CA SER A 27 -8.68 7.29 5.55
C SER A 27 -8.68 6.86 7.02
N SER A 28 -9.51 7.48 7.87
CA SER A 28 -9.63 7.09 9.29
C SER A 28 -10.21 5.68 9.47
N ASN A 29 -11.20 5.30 8.67
CA ASN A 29 -11.72 3.93 8.66
C ASN A 29 -10.69 2.92 8.18
N ALA A 30 -9.98 3.23 7.09
CA ALA A 30 -8.92 2.37 6.58
C ALA A 30 -7.84 2.12 7.64
N LEU A 31 -7.40 3.17 8.34
CA LEU A 31 -6.42 3.06 9.42
C LEU A 31 -6.94 2.25 10.62
N SER A 32 -8.21 2.41 10.98
CA SER A 32 -8.81 1.63 12.06
C SER A 32 -8.78 0.14 11.75
N TRP A 33 -9.21 -0.27 10.55
CA TRP A 33 -9.13 -1.67 10.11
C TRP A 33 -7.70 -2.17 9.95
N PHE A 34 -6.79 -1.30 9.50
CA PHE A 34 -5.36 -1.61 9.39
C PHE A 34 -4.78 -1.95 10.75
N PHE A 35 -4.97 -1.10 11.76
CA PHE A 35 -4.44 -1.36 13.10
C PHE A 35 -5.05 -2.62 13.71
N TRP A 36 -6.36 -2.85 13.54
CA TRP A 36 -6.97 -4.12 13.93
C TRP A 36 -6.26 -5.31 13.27
N LEU A 37 -6.14 -5.33 11.94
CA LEU A 37 -5.50 -6.42 11.22
C LEU A 37 -4.03 -6.63 11.63
N VAL A 38 -3.28 -5.55 11.82
CA VAL A 38 -1.88 -5.62 12.28
C VAL A 38 -1.79 -6.23 13.68
N THR A 39 -2.67 -5.83 14.63
CA THR A 39 -2.69 -6.43 15.97
C THR A 39 -3.00 -7.93 15.97
N GLN A 40 -3.77 -8.40 14.98
CA GLN A 40 -4.08 -9.82 14.81
C GLN A 40 -2.99 -10.59 14.04
N ASN A 41 -2.01 -9.89 13.47
CA ASN A 41 -0.95 -10.48 12.63
C ASN A 41 0.43 -9.96 13.05
N PRO A 42 1.00 -10.45 14.18
CA PRO A 42 2.29 -9.96 14.69
C PRO A 42 3.46 -10.10 13.69
N ARG A 43 3.41 -11.10 12.80
CA ARG A 43 4.41 -11.27 11.73
C ARG A 43 4.37 -10.13 10.72
N VAL A 44 3.19 -9.62 10.39
CA VAL A 44 3.02 -8.47 9.49
C VAL A 44 3.49 -7.20 10.19
N GLU A 45 3.14 -7.02 11.47
CA GLU A 45 3.63 -5.91 12.28
C GLU A 45 5.16 -5.85 12.31
N GLU A 46 5.81 -7.00 12.57
CA GLU A 46 7.26 -7.10 12.60
C GLU A 46 7.90 -6.73 11.26
N LYS A 47 7.36 -7.22 10.14
CA LYS A 47 7.85 -6.86 8.79
C LYS A 47 7.71 -5.37 8.48
N ILE A 48 6.59 -4.75 8.88
CA ILE A 48 6.38 -3.31 8.76
C ILE A 48 7.44 -2.54 9.57
N LEU A 49 7.69 -2.95 10.82
CA LEU A 49 8.68 -2.31 11.68
C LEU A 49 10.09 -2.46 11.14
N LEU A 50 10.45 -3.65 10.63
CA LEU A 50 11.73 -3.88 9.96
C LEU A 50 11.89 -2.95 8.77
N GLU A 51 10.89 -2.83 7.90
CA GLU A 51 10.92 -1.90 6.76
C GLU A 51 11.15 -0.45 7.23
N ILE A 52 10.34 0.04 8.17
CA ILE A 52 10.42 1.43 8.61
C ILE A 52 11.79 1.72 9.26
N CYS A 53 12.29 0.80 10.10
CA CYS A 53 13.58 0.95 10.76
C CYS A 53 14.75 0.89 9.76
N THR A 54 14.70 0.00 8.75
CA THR A 54 15.70 -0.05 7.69
C THR A 54 15.77 1.27 6.93
N VAL A 55 14.62 1.82 6.51
CA VAL A 55 14.57 3.10 5.81
C VAL A 55 15.14 4.23 6.66
N LEU A 56 14.77 4.31 7.94
CA LEU A 56 15.31 5.32 8.87
C LEU A 56 16.83 5.24 9.03
N VAL A 57 17.38 4.02 9.17
CA VAL A 57 18.82 3.82 9.30
C VAL A 57 19.56 4.24 8.03
N GLU A 58 19.03 3.89 6.86
CA GLU A 58 19.64 4.20 5.58
C GLU A 58 19.58 5.68 5.22
N THR A 59 18.46 6.36 5.47
CA THR A 59 18.34 7.80 5.18
C THR A 59 18.92 8.69 6.27
N ARG A 60 19.30 8.11 7.42
CA ARG A 60 19.62 8.85 8.66
C ARG A 60 18.48 9.81 9.05
N GLY A 61 17.25 9.40 8.73
CA GLY A 61 16.05 10.16 8.99
C GLY A 61 15.69 10.16 10.48
N GLU A 62 14.93 11.17 10.88
CA GLU A 62 14.28 11.24 12.19
C GLU A 62 12.76 11.30 12.01
N LEU A 63 12.01 11.16 13.11
CA LEU A 63 10.56 11.34 13.06
C LEU A 63 10.17 12.81 13.18
N PRO A 64 9.13 13.28 12.46
CA PRO A 64 8.29 12.53 11.52
C PRO A 64 9.02 12.22 10.21
N LEU A 65 8.67 11.08 9.59
CA LEU A 65 9.24 10.67 8.31
C LEU A 65 9.00 11.74 7.23
N GLY A 66 10.03 12.04 6.45
CA GLY A 66 9.93 12.87 5.25
C GLY A 66 9.22 12.13 4.12
N PHE A 67 8.92 12.86 3.04
CA PHE A 67 8.23 12.29 1.89
C PHE A 67 9.04 11.15 1.25
N GLU A 68 10.36 11.32 1.13
CA GLU A 68 11.25 10.32 0.55
C GLU A 68 11.27 9.02 1.38
N GLU A 69 11.34 9.10 2.71
CA GLU A 69 11.24 7.92 3.55
C GLU A 69 9.88 7.24 3.41
N VAL A 70 8.81 8.03 3.44
CA VAL A 70 7.46 7.48 3.33
C VAL A 70 7.28 6.77 2.00
N ASP A 71 7.73 7.33 0.88
CA ASP A 71 7.57 6.71 -0.44
C ASP A 71 8.19 5.30 -0.48
N ARG A 72 9.34 5.10 0.16
CA ARG A 72 10.08 3.83 0.25
C ARG A 72 9.39 2.71 1.05
N LEU A 73 8.36 3.00 1.85
CA LEU A 73 7.64 2.01 2.65
C LEU A 73 6.66 1.18 1.79
N ILE A 74 7.17 0.23 1.00
CA ILE A 74 6.41 -0.58 0.04
C ILE A 74 5.59 -1.69 0.71
N TYR A 75 6.11 -2.31 1.77
CA TYR A 75 5.45 -3.35 2.55
C TYR A 75 4.31 -2.75 3.38
N LEU A 76 4.52 -1.56 3.96
CA LEU A 76 3.43 -0.82 4.61
C LEU A 76 2.32 -0.45 3.61
N LYS A 77 2.69 -0.03 2.39
CA LYS A 77 1.72 0.20 1.31
C LYS A 77 0.96 -1.07 0.96
N ALA A 78 1.66 -2.21 0.84
CA ALA A 78 1.07 -3.52 0.62
C ALA A 78 0.08 -3.91 1.73
N ALA A 79 0.43 -3.71 3.01
CA ALA A 79 -0.45 -4.00 4.13
C ALA A 79 -1.69 -3.09 4.16
N LEU A 80 -1.56 -1.82 3.77
CA LEU A 80 -2.68 -0.90 3.60
C LEU A 80 -3.58 -1.28 2.41
N SER A 81 -3.00 -1.67 1.27
CA SER A 81 -3.77 -2.16 0.11
C SER A 81 -4.54 -3.43 0.45
N GLU A 82 -3.90 -4.36 1.16
CA GLU A 82 -4.51 -5.58 1.63
C GLU A 82 -5.62 -5.33 2.67
N THR A 83 -5.41 -4.33 3.54
CA THR A 83 -6.45 -3.83 4.45
C THR A 83 -7.65 -3.34 3.66
N LEU A 84 -7.46 -2.49 2.66
CA LEU A 84 -8.55 -1.95 1.84
C LEU A 84 -9.24 -3.00 0.97
N ARG A 85 -8.55 -4.09 0.62
CA ARG A 85 -9.16 -5.23 -0.08
C ARG A 85 -10.17 -5.95 0.80
N LEU A 86 -9.81 -6.20 2.06
CA LEU A 86 -10.68 -6.85 3.02
C LEU A 86 -11.70 -5.85 3.62
N TYR A 87 -11.30 -4.66 3.99
CA TYR A 87 -12.14 -3.67 4.65
C TYR A 87 -12.09 -2.36 3.87
N PRO A 88 -12.68 -2.33 2.66
CA PRO A 88 -12.77 -1.10 1.88
C PRO A 88 -13.57 -0.06 2.64
N SER A 89 -13.06 1.18 2.70
CA SER A 89 -13.75 2.25 3.43
C SER A 89 -15.14 2.55 2.87
N VAL A 90 -15.34 2.33 1.57
CA VAL A 90 -16.65 2.35 0.89
C VAL A 90 -16.93 0.92 0.40
N PRO A 91 -17.86 0.17 1.04
CA PRO A 91 -18.06 -1.25 0.75
C PRO A 91 -18.88 -1.53 -0.51
N GLU A 92 -19.68 -0.56 -0.97
CA GLU A 92 -20.51 -0.65 -2.17
C GLU A 92 -20.52 0.70 -2.89
N ASP A 93 -20.56 0.68 -4.22
CA ASP A 93 -20.69 1.88 -5.04
C ASP A 93 -21.73 1.61 -6.13
N SER A 94 -22.48 2.66 -6.51
CA SER A 94 -23.59 2.60 -7.45
C SER A 94 -23.39 3.57 -8.59
N LYS A 95 -23.67 3.12 -9.82
CA LYS A 95 -23.69 3.96 -11.02
C LYS A 95 -25.13 4.11 -11.50
N HIS A 96 -25.48 5.30 -11.96
CA HIS A 96 -26.79 5.58 -12.54
C HIS A 96 -26.73 5.41 -14.06
N VAL A 97 -27.68 4.66 -14.61
CA VAL A 97 -27.74 4.34 -16.04
C VAL A 97 -28.44 5.50 -16.77
N VAL A 98 -27.68 6.25 -17.56
CA VAL A 98 -28.19 7.46 -18.25
C VAL A 98 -28.96 7.13 -19.52
N ALA A 99 -28.60 6.03 -20.20
CA ALA A 99 -29.24 5.50 -21.38
C ALA A 99 -29.22 3.98 -21.34
N ASP A 100 -30.17 3.32 -22.02
CA ASP A 100 -30.22 1.86 -22.14
C ASP A 100 -28.86 1.31 -22.58
N ASP A 101 -28.40 0.25 -21.92
CA ASP A 101 -27.10 -0.37 -22.18
C ASP A 101 -27.16 -1.89 -21.95
N VAL A 102 -26.11 -2.59 -22.36
CA VAL A 102 -25.97 -4.05 -22.22
C VAL A 102 -24.64 -4.35 -21.54
N LEU A 103 -24.70 -4.98 -20.36
CA LEU A 103 -23.50 -5.40 -19.63
C LEU A 103 -22.73 -6.48 -20.42
N PRO A 104 -21.43 -6.69 -20.14
CA PRO A 104 -20.64 -7.74 -20.80
C PRO A 104 -21.20 -9.17 -20.68
N THR A 105 -22.10 -9.39 -19.72
CA THR A 105 -22.85 -10.66 -19.54
C THR A 105 -24.03 -10.82 -20.50
N GLY A 106 -24.34 -9.81 -21.31
CA GLY A 106 -25.53 -9.75 -22.17
C GLY A 106 -26.78 -9.21 -21.46
N VAL A 107 -26.68 -8.82 -20.19
CA VAL A 107 -27.82 -8.31 -19.41
C VAL A 107 -28.13 -6.87 -19.84
N HIS A 108 -29.35 -6.65 -20.34
CA HIS A 108 -29.87 -5.32 -20.63
C HIS A 108 -30.15 -4.54 -19.33
N VAL A 109 -29.68 -3.29 -19.27
CA VAL A 109 -29.91 -2.36 -18.16
C VAL A 109 -30.61 -1.11 -18.70
N PRO A 110 -31.89 -0.88 -18.35
CA PRO A 110 -32.64 0.26 -18.88
C PRO A 110 -32.20 1.59 -18.23
N ALA A 111 -32.34 2.68 -18.97
CA ALA A 111 -32.15 4.04 -18.50
C ALA A 111 -32.97 4.30 -17.23
N GLY A 112 -32.38 5.04 -16.30
CA GLY A 112 -32.95 5.32 -14.98
C GLY A 112 -32.65 4.24 -13.92
N SER A 113 -32.08 3.10 -14.30
CA SER A 113 -31.64 2.09 -13.34
C SER A 113 -30.43 2.53 -12.52
N ALA A 114 -30.20 1.86 -11.39
CA ALA A 114 -28.94 1.92 -10.65
C ALA A 114 -28.24 0.55 -10.71
N VAL A 115 -26.95 0.55 -11.03
CA VAL A 115 -26.10 -0.64 -11.02
C VAL A 115 -25.13 -0.52 -9.84
N THR A 116 -25.28 -1.40 -8.85
CA THR A 116 -24.45 -1.43 -7.64
C THR A 116 -23.49 -2.62 -7.69
N TYR A 117 -22.23 -2.38 -7.34
CA TYR A 117 -21.24 -3.45 -7.15
C TYR A 117 -20.72 -3.42 -5.71
N SER A 118 -20.54 -4.62 -5.15
CA SER A 118 -20.04 -4.80 -3.79
C SER A 118 -18.53 -4.95 -3.78
N ILE A 119 -17.84 -3.83 -3.52
CA ILE A 119 -16.37 -3.77 -3.35
C ILE A 119 -15.95 -4.74 -2.23
N TYR A 120 -16.71 -4.78 -1.13
CA TYR A 120 -16.46 -5.66 0.01
C TYR A 120 -16.50 -7.15 -0.37
N SER A 121 -17.49 -7.54 -1.17
CA SER A 121 -17.66 -8.94 -1.62
C SER A 121 -16.61 -9.30 -2.66
N MET A 122 -16.36 -8.44 -3.65
CA MET A 122 -15.32 -8.63 -4.66
C MET A 122 -13.94 -8.83 -4.03
N GLY A 123 -13.64 -8.09 -2.97
CA GLY A 123 -12.44 -8.27 -2.17
C GLY A 123 -12.29 -9.66 -1.52
N ARG A 124 -13.32 -10.52 -1.52
CA ARG A 124 -13.31 -11.87 -0.91
C ARG A 124 -13.74 -12.98 -1.87
N MET A 125 -13.88 -12.68 -3.15
CA MET A 125 -14.29 -13.68 -4.13
C MET A 125 -13.13 -14.59 -4.51
N LYS A 126 -13.30 -15.90 -4.31
CA LYS A 126 -12.30 -16.91 -4.66
C LYS A 126 -11.89 -16.86 -6.14
N PHE A 127 -12.82 -16.59 -7.06
CA PHE A 127 -12.47 -16.49 -8.48
C PHE A 127 -11.62 -15.25 -8.82
N ILE A 128 -11.62 -14.21 -7.99
CA ILE A 128 -10.81 -12.99 -8.18
C ILE A 128 -9.46 -13.12 -7.47
N TRP A 129 -9.49 -13.63 -6.23
CA TRP A 129 -8.36 -13.56 -5.30
C TRP A 129 -7.75 -14.92 -4.94
N GLY A 130 -8.29 -16.03 -5.44
CA GLY A 130 -7.84 -17.38 -5.12
C GLY A 130 -8.40 -17.93 -3.81
N ASP A 131 -7.94 -19.11 -3.41
CA ASP A 131 -8.41 -19.80 -2.20
C ASP A 131 -8.14 -19.02 -0.91
N ASP A 132 -7.02 -18.31 -0.87
CA ASP A 132 -6.57 -17.47 0.24
C ASP A 132 -7.27 -16.09 0.30
N CYS A 133 -8.35 -15.88 -0.46
CA CYS A 133 -9.04 -14.59 -0.59
C CYS A 133 -9.53 -13.98 0.74
N ARG A 134 -9.59 -14.75 1.83
CA ARG A 134 -9.99 -14.26 3.16
C ARG A 134 -8.81 -13.98 4.09
N GLU A 135 -7.59 -14.36 3.69
CA GLU A 135 -6.37 -14.16 4.46
C GLU A 135 -5.87 -12.73 4.31
N PHE A 136 -5.36 -12.15 5.40
CA PHE A 136 -4.64 -10.89 5.37
C PHE A 136 -3.18 -11.16 4.98
N ARG A 137 -2.87 -11.07 3.68
CA ARG A 137 -1.54 -11.34 3.13
C ARG A 137 -1.00 -10.15 2.31
N PRO A 138 -0.24 -9.23 2.91
CA PRO A 138 0.40 -8.13 2.22
C PRO A 138 1.31 -8.56 1.05
N GLU A 139 1.91 -9.74 1.13
CA GLU A 139 2.85 -10.27 0.13
C GLU A 139 2.24 -10.40 -1.28
N ARG A 140 0.90 -10.41 -1.39
CA ARG A 140 0.19 -10.42 -2.68
C ARG A 140 0.29 -9.11 -3.48
N TRP A 141 0.81 -8.06 -2.85
CA TRP A 141 1.03 -6.73 -3.45
C TRP A 141 2.50 -6.48 -3.75
N LEU A 142 3.34 -7.50 -3.67
CA LEU A 142 4.77 -7.40 -3.87
C LEU A 142 5.19 -8.23 -5.07
N SER A 143 6.28 -7.81 -5.71
CA SER A 143 7.00 -8.62 -6.69
C SER A 143 7.45 -9.96 -6.07
N PRO A 144 7.70 -11.01 -6.87
CA PRO A 144 8.09 -12.33 -6.34
C PRO A 144 9.33 -12.34 -5.44
N ASP A 145 10.25 -11.39 -5.65
CA ASP A 145 11.45 -11.17 -4.84
C ASP A 145 11.22 -10.25 -3.62
N GLY A 146 10.02 -9.69 -3.47
CA GLY A 146 9.62 -8.82 -2.37
C GLY A 146 10.17 -7.40 -2.42
N THR A 147 10.84 -7.00 -3.52
CA THR A 147 11.58 -5.72 -3.59
C THR A 147 10.77 -4.54 -4.12
N LYS A 148 9.61 -4.80 -4.74
CA LYS A 148 8.75 -3.76 -5.35
C LYS A 148 7.30 -3.96 -4.97
N PHE A 149 6.56 -2.86 -4.89
CA PHE A 149 5.11 -2.90 -4.83
C PHE A 149 4.53 -3.13 -6.23
N GLU A 150 3.74 -4.18 -6.38
CA GLU A 150 3.00 -4.51 -7.60
C GLU A 150 1.50 -4.40 -7.32
N GLY A 151 0.91 -3.30 -7.80
CA GLY A 151 -0.53 -3.09 -7.69
C GLY A 151 -1.32 -4.00 -8.62
N HIS A 152 -2.51 -4.41 -8.19
CA HIS A 152 -3.48 -5.07 -9.06
C HIS A 152 -4.19 -4.05 -9.96
N ASP A 153 -4.71 -4.54 -11.08
CA ASP A 153 -5.59 -3.78 -11.96
C ASP A 153 -6.73 -3.09 -11.18
N ALA A 154 -7.12 -1.88 -11.59
CA ALA A 154 -8.10 -1.08 -10.87
C ALA A 154 -9.50 -1.70 -10.87
N TYR A 155 -9.85 -2.52 -11.87
CA TYR A 155 -11.12 -3.25 -11.91
C TYR A 155 -11.09 -4.54 -11.08
N LYS A 156 -9.90 -5.06 -10.77
CA LYS A 156 -9.69 -6.12 -9.78
C LYS A 156 -9.69 -5.58 -8.35
N PHE A 157 -9.02 -4.46 -8.11
CA PHE A 157 -8.94 -3.77 -6.82
C PHE A 157 -9.63 -2.40 -6.86
N VAL A 158 -10.96 -2.45 -6.76
CA VAL A 158 -11.85 -1.28 -6.94
C VAL A 158 -12.00 -0.40 -5.68
N ALA A 159 -11.17 -0.56 -4.65
CA ALA A 159 -11.27 0.24 -3.41
C ALA A 159 -11.06 1.76 -3.62
N PHE A 160 -10.43 2.15 -4.73
CA PHE A 160 -10.27 3.54 -5.18
C PHE A 160 -11.05 3.83 -6.47
N ASN A 161 -12.05 3.01 -6.81
CA ASN A 161 -12.72 3.00 -8.11
C ASN A 161 -11.78 2.72 -9.28
N ALA A 162 -12.34 2.73 -10.50
CA ALA A 162 -11.63 2.53 -11.75
C ALA A 162 -12.15 3.50 -12.83
N GLY A 163 -11.42 3.59 -13.94
CA GLY A 163 -11.81 4.41 -15.10
C GLY A 163 -11.83 5.92 -14.82
N PRO A 164 -12.64 6.70 -15.56
CA PRO A 164 -12.65 8.17 -15.49
C PRO A 164 -13.03 8.76 -14.12
N ARG A 165 -13.59 7.93 -13.22
CA ARG A 165 -14.02 8.33 -11.87
C ARG A 165 -13.16 7.67 -10.78
N ILE A 166 -11.93 7.28 -11.11
CA ILE A 166 -10.94 6.85 -10.14
C ILE A 166 -10.71 7.93 -9.08
N CYS A 167 -10.47 7.51 -7.84
CA CYS A 167 -10.28 8.40 -6.71
C CYS A 167 -9.10 9.34 -6.92
N LEU A 168 -9.38 10.63 -7.05
CA LEU A 168 -8.36 11.69 -7.18
C LEU A 168 -7.44 11.79 -5.96
N GLY A 169 -7.91 11.35 -4.79
CA GLY A 169 -7.16 11.39 -3.53
C GLY A 169 -6.34 10.13 -3.24
N LYS A 170 -6.25 9.16 -4.16
CA LYS A 170 -5.62 7.85 -3.92
C LYS A 170 -4.19 7.98 -3.37
N ASP A 171 -3.34 8.74 -4.04
CA ASP A 171 -1.93 8.85 -3.66
C ASP A 171 -1.75 9.65 -2.36
N LEU A 172 -2.55 10.70 -2.18
CA LEU A 172 -2.59 11.46 -0.92
C LEU A 172 -3.06 10.58 0.25
N ALA A 173 -4.07 9.72 0.04
CA ALA A 173 -4.56 8.81 1.05
C ALA A 173 -3.48 7.80 1.45
N TYR A 174 -2.78 7.19 0.49
CA TYR A 174 -1.64 6.31 0.82
C TYR A 174 -0.54 7.05 1.57
N LEU A 175 -0.17 8.26 1.13
CA LEU A 175 0.82 9.08 1.82
C LEU A 175 0.42 9.31 3.28
N GLN A 176 -0.79 9.82 3.52
CA GLN A 176 -1.31 10.10 4.86
C GLN A 176 -1.38 8.85 5.73
N MET A 177 -1.93 7.75 5.20
CA MET A 177 -2.05 6.50 5.95
C MET A 177 -0.68 5.92 6.30
N LYS A 178 0.28 5.93 5.36
CA LYS A 178 1.65 5.47 5.62
C LYS A 178 2.33 6.30 6.71
N SER A 179 2.24 7.63 6.63
CA SER A 179 2.81 8.52 7.65
C SER A 179 2.22 8.28 9.04
N ILE A 180 0.88 8.18 9.14
CA ILE A 180 0.20 7.95 10.42
C ILE A 180 0.54 6.55 10.97
N ALA A 181 0.43 5.52 10.14
CA ALA A 181 0.73 4.14 10.54
C ALA A 181 2.17 3.99 11.03
N ALA A 182 3.15 4.55 10.29
CA ALA A 182 4.55 4.50 10.68
C ALA A 182 4.79 5.24 12.00
N ALA A 183 4.24 6.45 12.16
CA ALA A 183 4.40 7.23 13.38
C ALA A 183 3.82 6.53 14.62
N VAL A 184 2.65 5.90 14.48
CA VAL A 184 2.01 5.13 15.56
C VAL A 184 2.81 3.87 15.87
N LEU A 185 3.15 3.07 14.87
CA LEU A 185 3.83 1.79 15.07
C LEU A 185 5.24 1.95 15.65
N LEU A 186 5.99 3.00 15.29
CA LEU A 186 7.32 3.24 15.86
C LEU A 186 7.28 3.62 17.34
N ARG A 187 6.26 4.35 17.77
CA ARG A 187 6.16 4.87 19.15
C ARG A 187 5.39 3.94 20.08
N HIS A 188 4.41 3.24 19.53
CA HIS A 188 3.40 2.56 20.32
C HIS A 188 3.23 1.09 19.94
N ARG A 189 3.04 0.27 20.98
CA ARG A 189 2.51 -1.08 20.87
C ARG A 189 1.02 -1.03 21.20
N LEU A 190 0.20 -1.46 20.24
CA LEU A 190 -1.25 -1.50 20.38
C LEU A 190 -1.68 -2.92 20.75
N THR A 191 -2.43 -3.05 21.84
CA THR A 191 -3.04 -4.32 22.24
C THR A 191 -4.55 -4.13 22.32
N VAL A 192 -5.32 -4.95 21.65
CA VAL A 192 -6.79 -4.85 21.68
C VAL A 192 -7.30 -5.22 23.07
N VAL A 193 -8.20 -4.39 23.62
CA VAL A 193 -8.77 -4.60 24.95
C VAL A 193 -9.47 -5.98 25.00
N PRO A 194 -9.24 -6.79 26.05
CA PRO A 194 -9.88 -8.10 26.19
C PRO A 194 -11.41 -8.01 26.06
N GLY A 195 -12.00 -8.87 25.23
CA GLY A 195 -13.45 -8.90 25.00
C GLY A 195 -14.00 -7.80 24.08
N HIS A 196 -13.15 -6.94 23.49
CA HIS A 196 -13.60 -5.93 22.52
C HIS A 196 -14.27 -6.58 21.31
N ARG A 197 -15.46 -6.11 20.94
CA ARG A 197 -16.23 -6.63 19.80
C ARG A 197 -15.89 -5.86 18.54
N VAL A 198 -15.36 -6.56 17.54
CA VAL A 198 -15.07 -5.98 16.22
C VAL A 198 -16.20 -6.32 15.26
N GLU A 199 -17.08 -5.34 15.04
CA GLU A 199 -18.25 -5.46 14.16
C GLU A 199 -18.30 -4.29 13.18
N GLN A 200 -18.81 -4.55 11.99
CA GLN A 200 -19.07 -3.52 10.99
C GLN A 200 -20.36 -2.78 11.34
N LYS A 201 -20.36 -1.46 11.16
CA LYS A 201 -21.56 -0.64 11.22
C LYS A 201 -22.17 -0.53 9.83
N MET A 202 -23.48 -0.78 9.72
CA MET A 202 -24.22 -0.47 8.50
C MET A 202 -24.28 1.05 8.32
N SER A 203 -23.50 1.56 7.37
CA SER A 203 -23.29 2.99 7.09
C SER A 203 -22.71 3.15 5.69
N LEU A 204 -22.69 4.39 5.15
CA LEU A 204 -22.10 4.69 3.85
C LEU A 204 -20.62 4.27 3.77
N THR A 205 -19.89 4.49 4.85
CA THR A 205 -18.52 3.99 5.02
C THR A 205 -18.47 2.87 6.06
N LEU A 206 -17.50 1.98 5.90
CA LEU A 206 -17.35 0.77 6.71
C LEU A 206 -16.76 1.07 8.09
N PHE A 207 -17.48 1.77 8.95
CA PHE A 207 -17.06 2.04 10.31
C PHE A 207 -17.03 0.77 11.17
N MET A 208 -16.14 0.74 12.16
CA MET A 208 -16.27 -0.18 13.29
C MET A 208 -17.38 0.30 14.22
N LYS A 209 -18.38 -0.54 14.46
CA LYS A 209 -19.58 -0.21 15.23
C LYS A 209 -19.29 0.26 16.65
N TYR A 210 -18.27 -0.31 17.28
CA TYR A 210 -17.85 -0.02 18.66
C TYR A 210 -16.48 0.67 18.73
N GLY A 211 -15.99 1.20 17.60
CA GLY A 211 -14.61 1.67 17.48
C GLY A 211 -13.58 0.54 17.60
N LEU A 212 -12.32 0.91 17.79
CA LEU A 212 -11.21 0.00 18.08
C LEU A 212 -10.61 0.37 19.43
N MET A 213 -11.05 -0.32 20.50
CA MET A 213 -10.53 -0.07 21.84
C MET A 213 -9.20 -0.82 22.02
N VAL A 214 -8.14 -0.06 22.27
CA VAL A 214 -6.78 -0.58 22.45
C VAL A 214 -6.13 0.01 23.69
N GLU A 215 -5.30 -0.80 24.34
CA GLU A 215 -4.28 -0.34 25.27
C GLU A 215 -3.05 0.11 24.46
N VAL A 216 -2.55 1.30 24.80
CA VAL A 216 -1.40 1.91 24.13
C VAL A 216 -0.20 1.84 25.05
N GLY A 217 0.75 0.96 24.72
CA GLY A 217 2.04 0.85 25.40
C GLY A 217 3.16 1.56 24.65
N THR A 218 4.24 1.93 25.33
CA THR A 218 5.48 2.36 24.66
C THR A 218 6.11 1.19 23.92
N ARG A 219 6.63 1.42 22.71
CA ARG A 219 7.34 0.38 21.95
C ARG A 219 8.84 0.40 22.24
N ASP A 220 9.39 -0.78 22.47
CA ASP A 220 10.83 -1.03 22.44
C ASP A 220 11.26 -1.48 21.04
N LEU A 221 12.02 -0.64 20.34
CA LEU A 221 12.52 -0.92 18.99
C LEU A 221 13.87 -1.64 18.98
N ARG A 222 14.54 -1.82 20.13
CA ARG A 222 15.87 -2.46 20.18
C ARG A 222 15.90 -3.82 19.47
N PRO A 223 14.92 -4.74 19.68
CA PRO A 223 14.95 -6.03 19.00
C PRO A 223 14.84 -5.92 17.47
N ILE A 224 14.11 -4.93 16.96
CA ILE A 224 13.97 -4.68 15.52
C ILE A 224 15.27 -4.10 14.96
N LEU A 225 15.86 -3.12 15.65
CA LEU A 225 17.10 -2.47 15.21
C LEU A 225 18.28 -3.45 15.19
N GLU A 226 18.36 -4.39 16.13
CA GLU A 226 19.40 -5.43 16.09
C GLU A 226 19.24 -6.36 14.88
N LYS A 227 18.00 -6.69 14.49
CA LYS A 227 17.74 -7.45 13.25
C LYS A 227 18.14 -6.67 11.99
N VAL A 228 17.84 -5.37 11.93
CA VAL A 228 18.25 -4.52 10.81
C VAL A 228 19.78 -4.49 10.68
N LYS A 229 20.50 -4.36 11.79
CA LYS A 229 21.98 -4.39 11.80
C LYS A 229 22.53 -5.73 11.32
N ALA A 230 21.96 -6.85 11.77
CA ALA A 230 22.41 -8.18 11.37
C ALA A 230 22.30 -8.37 9.85
N VAL A 231 21.18 -7.96 9.24
CA VAL A 231 20.99 -8.03 7.78
C VAL A 231 21.97 -7.12 7.03
N ALA A 232 22.27 -5.93 7.56
CA ALA A 232 23.25 -5.02 6.96
C ALA A 232 24.69 -5.57 7.00
N VAL A 233 25.04 -6.34 8.04
CA VAL A 233 26.36 -6.98 8.17
C VAL A 233 26.51 -8.18 7.22
N GLU A 234 25.46 -8.98 7.05
CA GLU A 234 25.46 -10.14 6.13
C GLU A 234 25.47 -9.71 4.64
N GLY A 235 24.95 -8.52 4.32
CA GLY A 235 24.95 -7.96 2.96
C GLY A 235 26.23 -7.23 2.53
N SER A 236 27.25 -7.14 3.38
CA SER A 236 28.52 -6.48 3.05
C SER A 236 29.53 -7.50 2.52
N PRO A 237 30.03 -7.39 1.27
CA PRO A 237 31.06 -8.30 0.78
C PRO A 237 32.34 -8.01 1.55
N THR A 238 32.70 -8.89 2.48
CA THR A 238 34.01 -8.87 3.14
C THR A 238 35.07 -9.22 2.09
N ILE A 239 35.59 -8.22 1.38
CA ILE A 239 36.91 -8.29 0.76
C ILE A 239 37.91 -8.07 1.89
N ASN A 240 38.34 -9.17 2.51
CA ASN A 240 39.60 -9.23 3.26
C ASN A 240 40.10 -10.67 3.26
N GLY A 241 40.73 -11.03 2.15
CA GLY A 241 41.69 -12.13 2.05
C GLY A 241 42.98 -11.55 1.49
N GLY A 242 43.75 -10.86 2.33
CA GLY A 242 45.12 -10.48 2.00
C GLY A 242 45.99 -11.74 1.98
N VAL A 243 46.54 -12.07 0.81
CA VAL A 243 47.81 -12.80 0.71
C VAL A 243 48.70 -12.04 -0.26
N ALA A 244 49.92 -11.83 0.20
CA ALA A 244 50.95 -10.98 -0.36
C ALA A 244 51.42 -11.39 -1.77
N LEU A 245 51.82 -10.36 -2.51
CA LEU A 245 52.86 -10.30 -3.53
C LEU A 245 53.70 -11.58 -3.75
N GLU A 246 53.64 -12.11 -4.97
CA GLU A 246 54.83 -12.58 -5.67
C GLU A 246 54.87 -12.02 -7.10
N LYS A 247 56.02 -11.43 -7.44
CA LYS A 247 56.37 -10.92 -8.76
C LYS A 247 56.83 -12.08 -9.63
N GLY A 248 56.37 -12.13 -10.88
CA GLY A 248 56.90 -13.05 -11.90
C GLY A 248 56.70 -12.48 -13.30
N ASN A 249 57.83 -12.15 -13.94
CA ASN A 249 57.99 -11.56 -15.27
C ASN A 249 57.69 -12.53 -16.44
N GLY A 250 57.37 -11.96 -17.61
CA GLY A 250 57.60 -12.53 -18.95
C GLY A 250 56.41 -13.32 -19.51
N HIS A 251 56.14 -13.37 -20.82
CA HIS A 251 56.74 -12.78 -22.01
C HIS A 251 55.75 -13.05 -23.17
N GLU A 252 55.74 -12.16 -24.16
CA GLU A 252 55.41 -12.37 -25.58
C GLU A 252 54.05 -12.91 -26.07
N GLY A 253 53.44 -12.12 -26.97
CA GLY A 253 53.24 -12.55 -28.36
C GLY A 253 51.81 -12.85 -28.81
N GLY A 254 51.39 -12.22 -29.93
CA GLY A 254 50.38 -12.81 -30.81
C GLY A 254 49.24 -11.90 -31.24
N THR A 255 49.46 -11.17 -32.32
CA THR A 255 48.46 -10.55 -33.20
C THR A 255 47.51 -11.57 -33.84
N ALA A 256 46.22 -11.23 -34.02
CA ALA A 256 45.55 -11.19 -35.34
C ALA A 256 44.02 -10.94 -35.23
N ASP A 257 43.55 -10.20 -36.23
CA ASP A 257 42.18 -9.85 -36.63
C ASP A 257 41.15 -10.99 -36.63
N HIS A 258 39.87 -10.67 -36.36
CA HIS A 258 38.85 -10.50 -37.41
C HIS A 258 37.41 -10.23 -36.89
N GLN A 259 36.81 -9.18 -37.47
CA GLN A 259 35.43 -9.06 -38.03
C GLN A 259 34.15 -9.27 -37.19
N LEU A 260 33.38 -8.17 -37.16
CA LEU A 260 31.95 -8.00 -37.45
C LEU A 260 31.04 -9.26 -37.53
N ALA A 261 29.92 -9.22 -36.80
CA ALA A 261 28.56 -9.23 -37.38
C ALA A 261 27.48 -8.90 -36.34
N ALA A 262 26.44 -8.20 -36.81
CA ALA A 262 25.29 -7.66 -36.09
C ALA A 262 24.10 -8.68 -36.01
N PRO A 263 22.93 -8.32 -35.43
CA PRO A 263 21.94 -9.21 -34.83
C PRO A 263 20.82 -9.68 -35.77
N VAL A 264 20.01 -10.66 -35.33
CA VAL A 264 18.74 -11.04 -35.99
C VAL A 264 17.66 -11.38 -34.95
N ALA A 265 16.48 -10.75 -35.18
CA ALA A 265 15.11 -11.00 -34.70
C ALA A 265 14.75 -10.68 -33.24
#